data_AF-A0A2I0EP01-F1
#
_entry.id   AF-A0A2I0EP01-F1
#
_cell.length_a   1.000
_cell.length_b   1.000
_cell.length_c   1.000
_cell.angle_alpha   90.00
_cell.angle_beta   90.00
_cell.angle_gamma   90.00
#
_symmetry.space_group_name_H-M   'P 1'
#
loop_
_entity.id
_entity.type
_entity.pdbx_description
1 polymer ?
#
loop_
_entity_poly.entity_id
_entity_poly.type
_entity_poly.pdbx_seq_one_letter_code
_entity_poly.pdbx_strand_id
1 'polypeptide(L)'
;MILDVQTCKGSIHDFKLYKDTCPDWLPDNAKLLADSGYQGIAKLHKQTFTPFKKPRGGQLLEICKQANHYLAKFRIVVEHKIGLIKLFKIVAHKYRNRRQRYDLRMKLFAGIINFELNL
;
A
#
# COMPACT_ATOMS: atom_id res chain seq x y z
N MET A 1 3.48 12.10 -2.30
CA MET A 1 4.84 11.56 -2.35
C MET A 1 4.83 10.07 -2.04
N ILE A 2 5.61 9.26 -2.76
CA ILE A 2 5.90 7.84 -2.45
C ILE A 2 7.17 7.82 -1.61
N LEU A 3 7.08 7.37 -0.36
CA LEU A 3 8.22 7.43 0.57
C LEU A 3 9.11 6.18 0.50
N ASP A 4 8.50 5.02 0.34
CA ASP A 4 9.21 3.75 0.28
C ASP A 4 8.45 2.73 -0.58
N VAL A 5 9.21 1.80 -1.17
CA VAL A 5 8.69 0.70 -1.97
C VAL A 5 9.47 -0.55 -1.61
N GLN A 6 8.77 -1.58 -1.16
CA GLN A 6 9.38 -2.85 -0.76
C GLN A 6 8.92 -3.94 -1.72
N THR A 7 9.85 -4.83 -2.10
CA THR A 7 9.57 -5.93 -3.02
C THR A 7 9.87 -7.28 -2.39
N CYS A 8 9.07 -8.29 -2.75
CA CYS A 8 9.25 -9.65 -2.23
C CYS A 8 8.94 -10.69 -3.29
N LYS A 9 9.15 -11.98 -2.95
CA LYS A 9 8.70 -13.10 -3.77
C LYS A 9 7.17 -13.20 -3.70
N GLY A 10 6.51 -13.52 -4.82
CA GLY A 10 5.04 -13.54 -4.89
C GLY A 10 4.32 -14.57 -4.00
N SER A 11 5.04 -15.47 -3.32
CA SER A 11 4.47 -16.38 -2.33
C SER A 11 4.34 -15.75 -0.93
N ILE A 12 4.88 -14.54 -0.72
CA ILE A 12 4.84 -13.83 0.56
C ILE A 12 3.62 -12.92 0.57
N HIS A 13 2.81 -13.01 1.63
CA HIS A 13 1.69 -12.11 1.84
C HIS A 13 2.17 -10.68 2.11
N ASP A 14 1.46 -9.70 1.55
CA ASP A 14 1.81 -8.27 1.69
C ASP A 14 1.94 -7.81 3.15
N PHE A 15 1.07 -8.31 4.04
CA PHE A 15 1.15 -7.95 5.46
C PHE A 15 2.35 -8.60 6.16
N LYS A 16 2.82 -9.76 5.68
CA LYS A 16 4.07 -10.34 6.18
C LYS A 16 5.25 -9.50 5.72
N LEU A 17 5.30 -9.13 4.44
CA LEU A 17 6.34 -8.23 3.93
C LEU A 17 6.40 -6.94 4.77
N TYR A 18 5.25 -6.31 5.03
CA TYR A 18 5.20 -5.09 5.84
C TYR A 18 5.75 -5.26 7.26
N LYS A 19 5.49 -6.40 7.92
CA LYS A 19 6.06 -6.69 9.24
C LYS A 19 7.58 -6.83 9.17
N ASP A 20 8.08 -7.50 8.13
CA ASP A 20 9.49 -7.77 7.94
C ASP A 20 10.27 -6.51 7.53
N THR A 21 9.59 -5.53 6.92
CA THR A 21 10.17 -4.29 6.39
C THR A 21 9.57 -3.04 7.02
N CYS A 22 9.04 -3.13 8.24
CA CYS A 22 8.38 -2.00 8.88
C CYS A 22 9.37 -0.84 8.97
N PRO A 23 9.04 0.35 8.43
CA PRO A 23 9.99 1.45 8.40
C PRO A 23 10.24 2.01 9.80
N ASP A 24 11.48 1.96 10.27
CA ASP A 24 11.89 2.50 11.57
C ASP A 24 11.75 4.03 11.66
N TRP A 25 11.71 4.71 10.52
CA TRP A 25 11.55 6.17 10.42
C TRP A 25 10.10 6.63 10.50
N LEU A 26 9.11 5.71 10.51
CA LEU A 26 7.70 6.08 10.58
C LEU A 26 7.34 6.51 12.01
N PRO A 27 6.80 7.72 12.22
CA PRO A 27 6.43 8.18 13.56
C PRO A 27 5.35 7.31 14.22
N ASP A 28 5.45 7.08 15.52
CA ASP A 28 4.47 6.30 16.30
C ASP A 28 3.04 6.86 16.25
N ASN A 29 2.92 8.17 16.05
CA ASN A 29 1.65 8.90 15.94
C ASN A 29 1.17 9.05 14.49
N ALA A 30 1.80 8.38 13.53
CA ALA A 30 1.35 8.41 12.14
C ALA A 30 -0.03 7.75 12.01
N LYS A 31 -0.91 8.39 11.22
CA LYS A 31 -2.21 7.82 10.85
C LYS A 31 -2.03 6.94 9.63
N LEU A 32 -2.23 5.63 9.78
CA LEU A 32 -2.05 4.68 8.70
C LEU A 32 -3.40 4.31 8.10
N LEU A 33 -3.54 4.47 6.79
CA LEU A 33 -4.65 3.90 6.03
C LEU A 33 -4.14 2.68 5.26
N ALA A 34 -4.70 1.51 5.54
CA ALA A 34 -4.29 0.27 4.90
C ALA A 34 -5.47 -0.46 4.25
N ASP A 35 -5.17 -1.30 3.26
CA ASP A 35 -6.19 -2.13 2.63
C ASP A 35 -6.64 -3.27 3.58
N SER A 36 -7.78 -3.87 3.25
CA SER A 36 -8.39 -4.96 4.01
C SER A 36 -7.52 -6.24 4.10
N GLY A 37 -6.44 -6.34 3.32
CA GLY A 37 -5.42 -7.39 3.42
C GLY A 37 -4.46 -7.24 4.61
N TYR A 38 -4.40 -6.05 5.22
CA TYR A 38 -3.53 -5.73 6.36
C TYR A 38 -4.24 -5.93 7.71
N GLN A 39 -5.09 -6.97 7.81
CA GLN A 39 -5.85 -7.22 9.03
C GLN A 39 -4.91 -7.49 10.21
N GLY A 40 -5.10 -6.73 11.28
CA GLY A 40 -4.24 -6.79 12.47
C GLY A 40 -3.11 -5.77 12.49
N ILE A 41 -3.01 -4.87 11.50
CA ILE A 41 -2.06 -3.74 11.53
C ILE A 41 -2.26 -2.82 12.75
N ALA A 42 -3.49 -2.75 13.27
CA ALA A 42 -3.81 -2.03 14.51
C ALA A 42 -3.04 -2.53 15.75
N LYS A 43 -2.48 -3.75 15.70
CA LYS A 43 -1.61 -4.27 16.77
C LYS A 43 -0.20 -3.68 16.71
N LEU A 44 0.23 -3.20 15.54
CA LEU A 44 1.55 -2.63 15.29
C LEU A 44 1.52 -1.10 15.43
N HIS A 45 0.48 -0.45 14.89
CA HIS A 45 0.33 1.00 14.92
C HIS A 45 -1.03 1.37 15.52
N LYS A 46 -1.03 2.27 16.50
CA LYS A 46 -2.26 2.62 17.25
C LYS A 46 -3.28 3.38 16.41
N GLN A 47 -2.83 4.21 15.46
CA GLN A 47 -3.70 5.07 14.64
C GLN A 47 -3.92 4.50 13.24
N THR A 48 -4.44 3.27 13.14
CA THR A 48 -4.69 2.62 11.86
C THR A 48 -6.16 2.62 11.47
N PHE A 49 -6.42 2.82 10.18
CA PHE A 49 -7.72 2.74 9.55
C PHE A 49 -7.68 1.66 8.47
N THR A 50 -8.58 0.69 8.57
CA THR A 50 -8.79 -0.34 7.56
C THR A 50 -10.28 -0.43 7.25
N PRO A 51 -10.68 -0.72 6.00
CA PRO A 51 -12.09 -0.88 5.67
C PRO A 51 -12.77 -1.95 6.54
N PHE A 52 -13.98 -1.63 7.01
CA PHE A 52 -14.82 -2.59 7.71
C PHE A 52 -15.23 -3.71 6.76
N LYS A 53 -14.95 -4.96 7.13
CA LYS A 53 -15.43 -6.13 6.40
C LYS A 53 -16.86 -6.49 6.82
N LYS A 54 -17.63 -6.99 5.87
CA LYS A 54 -18.91 -7.63 6.11
C LYS A 54 -18.70 -8.88 6.99
N PRO A 55 -19.48 -9.09 8.07
CA PRO A 55 -19.43 -10.30 8.85
C PRO A 55 -19.92 -11.52 8.03
N ARG A 56 -19.43 -12.72 8.35
CA ARG A 56 -19.86 -13.94 7.65
C ARG A 56 -21.36 -14.14 7.87
N GLY A 57 -22.13 -14.23 6.79
CA GLY A 57 -23.59 -14.43 6.83
C GLY A 57 -24.43 -13.20 7.25
N GLY A 58 -23.80 -12.08 7.62
CA GLY A 58 -24.52 -10.85 8.03
C GLY A 58 -24.39 -9.73 7.02
N GLN A 59 -24.91 -8.54 7.31
CA GLN A 59 -24.74 -7.35 6.47
C GLN A 59 -23.77 -6.35 7.12
N LEU A 60 -23.16 -5.50 6.29
CA LEU A 60 -22.36 -4.39 6.81
C LEU A 60 -23.31 -3.25 7.24
N LEU A 61 -23.15 -2.78 8.47
CA LEU A 61 -23.93 -1.66 9.00
C LEU A 61 -23.78 -0.43 8.11
N GLU A 62 -24.83 0.38 7.99
CA GLU A 62 -24.84 1.54 7.11
C GLU A 62 -23.76 2.57 7.51
N ILE A 63 -23.54 2.76 8.81
CA ILE A 63 -22.46 3.62 9.32
C ILE A 63 -21.07 3.13 8.90
N CYS A 64 -20.86 1.80 8.86
CA CYS A 64 -19.60 1.22 8.40
C CYS A 64 -19.44 1.37 6.88
N LYS A 65 -20.53 1.34 6.10
CA LYS A 65 -20.47 1.64 4.66
C LYS A 65 -20.09 3.10 4.42
N GLN A 66 -20.69 4.04 5.15
CA GLN A 66 -20.35 5.45 5.06
C GLN A 66 -18.88 5.71 5.42
N ALA A 67 -18.38 5.08 6.49
CA ALA A 67 -16.97 5.13 6.84
C ALA A 67 -16.07 4.56 5.74
N ASN A 68 -16.39 3.39 5.18
CA ASN A 68 -15.64 2.81 4.06
C ASN A 68 -15.65 3.72 2.83
N HIS A 69 -16.77 4.38 2.53
CA HIS A 69 -16.87 5.33 1.43
C HIS A 69 -15.96 6.55 1.64
N TYR A 70 -15.86 7.07 2.87
CA TYR A 70 -14.90 8.11 3.21
C TYR A 70 -13.45 7.64 3.03
N LEU A 71 -13.11 6.45 3.54
CA LEU A 71 -11.77 5.86 3.37
C LEU A 71 -11.41 5.61 1.89
N ALA A 72 -12.39 5.22 1.07
CA ALA A 72 -12.19 4.99 -0.36
C ALA A 72 -11.70 6.26 -1.08
N LYS A 73 -12.16 7.46 -0.68
CA LYS A 73 -11.68 8.73 -1.27
C LYS A 73 -10.17 8.92 -1.11
N PHE A 74 -9.62 8.56 0.05
CA PHE A 74 -8.17 8.62 0.27
C PHE A 74 -7.43 7.55 -0.52
N ARG A 75 -8.01 6.34 -0.61
CA ARG A 75 -7.42 5.24 -1.38
C ARG A 75 -7.28 5.55 -2.86
N ILE A 76 -8.24 6.26 -3.46
CA ILE A 76 -8.19 6.65 -4.87
C ILE A 76 -6.89 7.40 -5.19
N VAL A 77 -6.42 8.27 -4.29
CA VAL A 77 -5.16 9.00 -4.46
C VAL A 77 -3.97 8.02 -4.51
N VAL A 78 -3.95 7.02 -3.63
CA VAL A 78 -2.90 5.98 -3.61
C VAL A 78 -2.94 5.13 -4.87
N GLU A 79 -4.15 4.71 -5.29
CA GLU A 79 -4.37 3.92 -6.50
C GLU A 79 -3.92 4.67 -7.76
N HIS A 80 -4.16 5.99 -7.85
CA HIS A 80 -3.61 6.82 -8.91
C HIS A 80 -2.08 6.80 -8.92
N LYS A 81 -1.40 6.93 -7.77
CA LYS A 81 0.08 6.86 -7.72
C LYS A 81 0.60 5.47 -8.12
N ILE A 82 -0.04 4.39 -7.69
CA ILE A 82 0.28 3.04 -8.14
C ILE A 82 0.05 2.90 -9.65
N GLY A 83 -1.01 3.51 -10.20
CA GLY A 83 -1.29 3.58 -11.63
C GLY A 83 -0.16 4.27 -12.41
N LEU A 84 0.39 5.37 -11.88
CA LEU A 84 1.53 6.07 -12.48
C LEU A 84 2.79 5.18 -12.50
N ILE A 85 3.05 4.42 -11.43
CA ILE A 85 4.15 3.43 -11.42
C ILE A 85 3.95 2.39 -12.52
N LYS A 86 2.71 1.99 -12.80
CA LYS A 86 2.38 1.05 -13.87
C LYS A 86 2.44 1.66 -15.28
N LEU A 87 2.66 2.97 -15.47
CA LEU A 87 2.94 3.52 -16.80
C LEU A 87 4.26 2.95 -17.36
N PHE A 88 5.21 2.64 -16.48
CA PHE A 88 6.40 1.90 -16.85
C PHE A 88 6.01 0.48 -17.22
N LYS A 89 5.98 0.17 -18.52
CA LYS A 89 5.63 -1.17 -19.04
C LYS A 89 6.42 -2.32 -18.41
N ILE A 90 7.65 -2.05 -17.96
CA ILE A 90 8.49 -3.00 -17.23
C ILE A 90 7.91 -3.41 -15.87
N VAL A 91 7.11 -2.53 -15.24
CA VAL A 91 6.37 -2.79 -14.00
C VAL A 91 4.96 -3.31 -14.30
N ALA A 92 4.33 -2.82 -15.37
CA ALA A 92 2.97 -3.23 -15.76
C ALA A 92 2.87 -4.70 -16.20
N HIS A 93 3.92 -5.19 -16.88
CA HIS A 93 3.97 -6.53 -17.43
C HIS A 93 4.90 -7.44 -16.64
N LYS A 94 4.90 -8.73 -16.99
CA LYS A 94 5.81 -9.72 -16.40
C LYS A 94 7.26 -9.25 -16.53
N TYR A 95 7.89 -8.99 -15.40
CA TYR A 95 9.29 -8.58 -15.33
C TYR A 95 10.22 -9.72 -15.77
N ARG A 96 10.97 -9.50 -16.85
CA ARG A 96 11.88 -10.50 -17.46
C ARG A 96 13.38 -10.29 -17.15
N ASN A 97 13.73 -9.20 -16.47
CA ASN A 97 15.13 -8.88 -16.18
C ASN A 97 15.66 -9.61 -14.94
N ARG A 98 16.99 -9.58 -14.74
CA ARG A 98 17.64 -10.08 -13.52
C ARG A 98 17.02 -9.43 -12.28
N ARG A 99 16.70 -10.26 -11.28
CA ARG A 99 15.97 -9.83 -10.06
C ARG A 99 16.86 -9.34 -8.92
N GLN A 100 18.18 -9.55 -9.01
CA GLN A 100 19.13 -9.18 -7.94
C GLN A 100 19.01 -7.71 -7.50
N ARG A 101 18.71 -6.79 -8.44
CA ARG A 101 18.54 -5.35 -8.18
C ARG A 101 17.11 -4.88 -8.45
N TYR A 102 16.13 -5.77 -8.33
CA TYR A 102 14.74 -5.43 -8.63
C TYR A 102 14.20 -4.33 -7.71
N ASP A 103 14.43 -4.48 -6.40
CA ASP A 103 14.00 -3.52 -5.39
C ASP A 103 14.52 -2.10 -5.68
N LEU A 104 15.83 -1.98 -5.96
CA LEU A 104 16.47 -0.71 -6.31
C LEU A 104 15.83 -0.06 -7.56
N ARG A 105 15.46 -0.84 -8.56
CA ARG A 105 14.78 -0.32 -9.77
C ARG A 105 13.38 0.16 -9.46
N MET A 106 12.65 -0.56 -8.61
CA MET A 106 11.30 -0.15 -8.18
C MET A 106 11.35 1.15 -7.38
N LYS A 107 12.33 1.29 -6.47
CA LYS A 107 12.60 2.55 -5.76
C LYS A 107 12.97 3.69 -6.69
N LEU A 108 13.79 3.43 -7.72
CA LEU A 108 14.11 4.43 -8.74
C LEU A 108 12.86 4.90 -9.50
N PHE A 109 11.96 4.00 -9.90
CA PHE A 109 10.72 4.40 -10.57
C PHE A 109 9.83 5.26 -9.67
N ALA A 110 9.73 4.93 -8.38
CA ALA A 110 9.02 5.77 -7.42
C ALA A 110 9.66 7.16 -7.27
N GLY A 111 11.00 7.23 -7.24
CA GLY A 111 11.74 8.49 -7.21
C GLY A 111 11.49 9.35 -8.45
N ILE A 112 11.52 8.76 -9.65
CA ILE A 112 11.18 9.46 -10.90
C ILE A 112 9.76 10.02 -10.85
N ILE A 113 8.79 9.24 -10.38
CA ILE A 113 7.40 9.70 -10.27
C ILE A 113 7.25 10.85 -9.27
N ASN A 114 7.95 10.80 -8.14
CA ASN A 114 7.93 11.92 -7.20
C ASN A 114 8.51 13.20 -7.84
N PHE A 115 9.63 13.06 -8.57
CA PHE A 115 10.27 14.16 -9.27
C PHE A 115 9.35 14.78 -10.34
N GLU A 116 8.79 13.97 -11.23
CA GLU A 116 7.89 14.43 -12.31
C GLU A 116 6.63 15.13 -11.79
N LEU A 117 6.14 14.71 -10.62
CA LEU A 117 4.94 15.27 -10.01
C LEU A 117 5.24 16.43 -9.06
N ASN A 118 6.51 16.83 -8.91
CA ASN A 118 6.97 17.84 -7.96
C ASN A 118 6.42 17.61 -6.53
N LEU A 119 6.50 16.35 -6.06
CA LEU A 119 5.92 15.89 -4.80
C LEU A 119 6.87 15.93 -3.61
#